data_AF-A0A439XVX0-F1
#
_entry.id   AF-A0A439XVX0-F1
#
_cell.length_a   1.000
_cell.length_b   1.000
_cell.length_c   1.000
_cell.angle_alpha   90.00
_cell.angle_beta   90.00
_cell.angle_gamma   90.00
#
_symmetry.space_group_name_H-M   'P 1'
#
loop_
_entity.id
_entity.type
_entity.pdbx_description
1 polymer ?
#
loop_
_entity_poly.entity_id
_entity_poly.type
_entity_poly.pdbx_seq_one_letter_code
_entity_poly.pdbx_strand_id
1 'polypeptide(L)'
;LEGMTGAEIKALPQHDINRGHLISMDRFSLLAVLAAREAMRQAGLSWDEGNAHRFGATVGVGFTGSYATEQTYRSLLLGSAIRAELFTGVKVMPSAASVHLSLSLGLRGPVFGVTSACA
;
A
#
# COMPACT_ATOMS: atom_id res chain seq x y z
N LEU A 1 -20.78 -12.88 -21.84
CA LEU A 1 -19.34 -12.77 -21.51
C LEU A 1 -18.91 -14.13 -21.00
N GLU A 2 -18.68 -15.08 -21.90
CA GLU A 2 -18.21 -16.42 -21.49
C GLU A 2 -16.69 -16.39 -21.38
N GLY A 3 -16.19 -16.55 -20.15
CA GLY A 3 -14.77 -16.67 -19.82
C GLY A 3 -14.13 -15.44 -19.19
N MET A 4 -14.66 -14.93 -18.07
CA MET A 4 -13.90 -13.97 -17.25
C MET A 4 -13.02 -14.72 -16.25
N THR A 5 -11.71 -14.82 -16.52
CA THR A 5 -10.70 -15.33 -15.58
C THR A 5 -10.12 -14.17 -14.77
N GLY A 6 -10.77 -13.78 -13.68
CA GLY A 6 -10.24 -12.79 -12.74
C GLY A 6 -11.32 -12.06 -11.93
N ALA A 7 -10.87 -11.32 -10.91
CA ALA A 7 -11.70 -10.44 -10.11
C ALA A 7 -10.97 -9.12 -9.88
N GLU A 8 -11.73 -8.02 -9.81
CA GLU A 8 -11.19 -6.68 -9.52
C GLU A 8 -12.05 -5.94 -8.50
N ILE A 9 -11.42 -5.07 -7.71
CA ILE A 9 -12.12 -4.15 -6.82
C ILE A 9 -12.44 -2.88 -7.61
N LYS A 10 -13.62 -2.83 -8.24
CA LYS A 10 -14.03 -1.74 -9.15
C LYS A 10 -14.12 -0.37 -8.48
N ALA A 11 -14.71 -0.32 -7.30
CA ALA A 11 -14.89 0.89 -6.53
C ALA A 11 -14.25 0.71 -5.15
N LEU A 12 -13.41 1.69 -4.77
CA LEU A 12 -12.87 1.74 -3.42
C LEU A 12 -13.92 2.30 -2.44
N PRO A 13 -13.94 1.83 -1.18
CA PRO A 13 -14.76 2.46 -0.16
C PRO A 13 -14.34 3.91 0.06
N GLN A 14 -15.27 4.75 0.51
CA GLN A 14 -14.94 6.12 0.91
C GLN A 14 -13.91 6.10 2.04
N HIS A 15 -12.88 6.95 1.91
CA HIS A 15 -11.80 7.04 2.87
C HIS A 15 -11.30 8.48 3.01
N ASP A 16 -10.82 8.82 4.19
CA ASP A 16 -10.29 10.13 4.60
C ASP A 16 -8.75 10.22 4.53
N ILE A 17 -8.10 9.28 3.83
CA ILE A 17 -6.63 9.29 3.67
C ILE A 17 -6.20 10.58 2.99
N ASN A 18 -5.30 11.32 3.64
CA ASN A 18 -4.79 12.59 3.15
C ASN A 18 -4.15 12.44 1.75
N ARG A 19 -4.39 13.43 0.87
CA ARG A 19 -3.84 13.46 -0.50
C ARG A 19 -2.32 13.31 -0.55
N GLY A 20 -1.60 13.87 0.41
CA GLY A 20 -0.14 13.75 0.55
C GLY A 20 0.32 12.33 0.90
N HIS A 21 -0.52 11.51 1.52
CA HIS A 21 -0.24 10.08 1.70
C HIS A 21 -0.63 9.27 0.46
N LEU A 22 -1.71 9.66 -0.23
CA LEU A 22 -2.14 8.97 -1.46
C LEU A 22 -1.12 9.09 -2.59
N ILE A 23 -0.41 10.21 -2.71
CA ILE A 23 0.57 10.42 -3.78
C ILE A 23 1.75 9.43 -3.72
N SER A 24 2.07 8.91 -2.53
CA SER A 24 3.14 7.92 -2.35
C SER A 24 2.65 6.47 -2.38
N MET A 25 1.34 6.23 -2.47
CA MET A 25 0.74 4.90 -2.54
C MET A 25 0.63 4.42 -3.98
N ASP A 26 0.92 3.14 -4.21
CA ASP A 26 0.29 2.41 -5.32
C ASP A 26 -0.97 1.69 -4.79
N ARG A 27 -1.80 1.17 -5.70
CA ARG A 27 -3.11 0.58 -5.41
C ARG A 27 -3.04 -0.53 -4.36
N PHE A 28 -2.00 -1.37 -4.36
CA PHE A 28 -1.87 -2.44 -3.36
C PHE A 28 -1.67 -1.89 -1.94
N SER A 29 -0.84 -0.85 -1.76
CA SER A 29 -0.64 -0.20 -0.47
C SER A 29 -1.92 0.47 0.02
N LEU A 30 -2.65 1.13 -0.87
CA LEU A 30 -3.94 1.74 -0.53
C LEU A 30 -4.96 0.69 -0.07
N LEU A 31 -5.09 -0.42 -0.82
CA LEU A 31 -5.97 -1.52 -0.44
C LEU A 31 -5.58 -2.14 0.91
N ALA A 32 -4.29 -2.34 1.16
CA ALA A 32 -3.80 -2.84 2.44
C ALA A 32 -4.16 -1.90 3.60
N VAL A 33 -4.01 -0.58 3.43
CA VAL A 33 -4.39 0.42 4.43
C VAL A 33 -5.88 0.37 4.73
N LEU A 34 -6.73 0.34 3.71
CA LEU A 34 -8.18 0.29 3.88
C LEU A 34 -8.60 -0.99 4.61
N ALA A 35 -8.09 -2.14 4.18
CA ALA A 35 -8.38 -3.43 4.80
C ALA A 35 -7.97 -3.49 6.27
N ALA A 36 -6.78 -3.00 6.63
CA ALA A 36 -6.37 -3.05 8.03
C ALA A 36 -7.08 -2.03 8.91
N ARG A 37 -7.51 -0.87 8.38
CA ARG A 37 -8.37 0.05 9.13
C ARG A 37 -9.70 -0.60 9.49
N GLU A 38 -10.28 -1.33 8.54
CA GLU A 38 -11.49 -2.13 8.80
C GLU A 38 -11.24 -3.22 9.84
N ALA A 39 -10.13 -3.96 9.71
CA ALA A 39 -9.75 -5.02 10.66
C ALA A 39 -9.50 -4.49 12.07
N MET A 40 -8.78 -3.37 12.22
CA MET A 40 -8.52 -2.73 13.52
C MET A 40 -9.82 -2.28 14.19
N ARG A 41 -10.74 -1.68 13.42
CA ARG A 41 -12.07 -1.30 13.92
C ARG A 41 -12.86 -2.53 14.38
N GLN A 42 -12.85 -3.61 13.61
CA GLN A 42 -13.54 -4.85 13.96
C GLN A 42 -12.93 -5.53 15.20
N ALA A 43 -11.62 -5.45 15.36
CA ALA A 43 -10.91 -6.01 16.52
C ALA A 43 -11.14 -5.21 17.81
N GLY A 44 -11.66 -3.98 17.72
CA GLY A 44 -11.84 -3.09 18.88
C GLY A 44 -10.52 -2.65 19.51
N LEU A 45 -9.42 -2.68 18.74
CA LEU A 45 -8.10 -2.30 19.21
C LEU A 45 -7.88 -0.80 19.04
N SER A 46 -7.35 -0.16 20.09
CA SER A 46 -6.95 1.24 20.08
C SER A 46 -5.52 1.37 20.59
N TRP A 47 -4.79 2.33 20.03
CA TRP A 47 -3.46 2.69 20.49
C TRP A 47 -3.39 4.19 20.76
N ASP A 48 -2.44 4.57 21.60
CA ASP A 48 -2.11 5.94 21.95
C ASP A 48 -0.58 6.09 22.06
N GLU A 49 -0.11 7.27 22.46
CA GLU A 49 1.32 7.52 22.64
C GLU A 49 1.97 6.63 23.70
N GLY A 50 1.21 6.17 24.69
CA GLY A 50 1.69 5.33 25.79
C GLY A 50 1.91 3.87 25.38
N ASN A 51 1.21 3.38 24.36
CA ASN A 51 1.31 1.98 23.93
C ASN A 51 1.66 1.77 22.45
N ALA A 52 1.81 2.80 21.61
CA ALA A 52 2.06 2.67 20.16
C ALA A 52 3.25 1.76 19.79
N HIS A 53 4.29 1.70 20.64
CA HIS A 53 5.46 0.83 20.42
C HIS A 53 5.16 -0.67 20.59
N ARG A 54 4.00 -1.02 21.16
CA ARG A 54 3.51 -2.40 21.27
C ARG A 54 2.78 -2.87 20.02
N PHE A 55 2.44 -1.94 19.12
CA PHE A 55 1.70 -2.24 17.90
C PHE A 55 2.60 -2.07 16.68
N GLY A 56 2.73 -3.13 15.90
CA GLY A 56 3.51 -3.17 14.66
C GLY A 56 2.64 -3.55 13.45
N ALA A 57 3.27 -3.63 12.27
CA ALA A 57 2.59 -4.03 11.05
C ALA A 57 3.47 -4.94 10.19
N THR A 58 2.99 -6.14 9.92
CA THR A 58 3.61 -7.06 8.97
C THR A 58 2.64 -7.36 7.84
N VAL A 59 3.07 -7.15 6.60
CA VAL A 59 2.20 -7.33 5.43
C VAL A 59 2.92 -8.18 4.38
N GLY A 60 2.24 -9.24 3.95
CA GLY A 60 2.67 -10.07 2.83
C GLY A 60 2.30 -9.43 1.50
N VAL A 61 3.25 -9.35 0.57
CA VAL A 61 3.05 -8.82 -0.78
C VAL A 61 3.74 -9.74 -1.79
N GLY A 62 2.97 -10.36 -2.67
CA GLY A 62 3.50 -11.22 -3.73
C GLY A 62 4.00 -10.43 -4.95
N PHE A 63 3.23 -9.45 -5.40
CA PHE A 63 3.58 -8.51 -6.46
C PHE A 63 3.42 -7.08 -5.97
N THR A 64 4.39 -6.22 -6.28
CA THR A 64 4.44 -4.84 -5.81
C THR A 64 3.91 -3.88 -6.86
N GLY A 65 4.24 -2.58 -6.74
CA GLY A 65 3.66 -1.47 -7.50
C GLY A 65 3.84 -1.52 -9.02
N SER A 66 3.18 -2.48 -9.66
CA SER A 66 3.36 -2.83 -11.07
C SER A 66 2.82 -1.71 -11.98
N TYR A 67 1.80 -1.00 -11.53
CA TYR A 67 1.27 0.15 -12.23
C TYR A 67 2.26 1.31 -12.24
N ALA A 68 2.83 1.63 -11.07
CA ALA A 68 3.85 2.68 -10.95
C ALA A 68 5.11 2.35 -11.78
N THR A 69 5.55 1.08 -11.74
CA THR A 69 6.65 0.58 -12.56
C THR A 69 6.36 0.76 -14.05
N GLU A 70 5.22 0.28 -14.53
CA GLU A 70 4.85 0.33 -15.94
C GLU A 70 4.70 1.77 -16.45
N GLN A 71 4.01 2.63 -15.70
CA GLN A 71 3.88 4.04 -16.08
C GLN A 71 5.23 4.75 -16.19
N THR A 72 6.11 4.51 -15.23
CA THR A 72 7.45 5.09 -15.21
C THR A 72 8.27 4.58 -16.39
N TYR A 73 8.27 3.27 -16.60
CA TYR A 73 8.98 2.64 -17.71
C TYR A 73 8.52 3.21 -19.04
N ARG A 74 7.20 3.24 -19.28
CA ARG A 74 6.61 3.77 -20.50
C ARG A 74 6.96 5.24 -20.73
N SER A 75 6.93 6.05 -19.69
CA SER A 75 7.22 7.49 -19.79
C SER A 75 8.68 7.77 -20.15
N LEU A 76 9.61 6.96 -19.62
CA LEU A 76 11.02 7.03 -19.95
C LEU A 76 11.29 6.52 -21.38
N LEU A 77 10.70 5.38 -21.74
CA LEU A 77 10.87 4.76 -23.05
C LEU A 77 10.37 5.66 -24.18
N LEU A 78 9.20 6.28 -24.01
CA LEU A 78 8.59 7.16 -25.00
C LEU A 78 9.17 8.60 -24.98
N GLY A 79 10.12 8.88 -24.10
CA GLY A 79 10.76 10.19 -23.99
C GLY A 79 9.86 11.30 -23.41
N SER A 80 8.70 10.96 -22.84
CA SER A 80 7.82 11.94 -22.18
C SER A 80 8.31 12.33 -20.78
N ALA A 81 9.26 11.58 -20.21
CA ALA A 81 9.96 11.90 -18.97
C ALA A 81 11.47 11.62 -19.12
N ILE A 82 12.28 12.44 -18.44
CA ILE A 82 13.76 12.29 -18.42
C ILE A 82 14.21 11.42 -17.23
N ARG A 83 13.36 11.30 -16.19
CA ARG A 83 13.61 10.50 -14.98
C ARG A 83 12.31 10.00 -14.38
N ALA A 84 12.41 8.99 -13.51
CA ALA A 84 11.28 8.49 -12.73
C ALA A 84 10.70 9.57 -11.80
N GLU A 85 9.39 9.48 -11.50
CA GLU A 85 8.77 10.34 -10.50
C GLU A 85 9.33 10.03 -9.10
N LEU A 86 9.38 11.05 -8.23
CA LEU A 86 10.01 10.96 -6.91
C LEU A 86 9.49 9.77 -6.07
N PHE A 87 8.18 9.56 -6.06
CA PHE A 87 7.57 8.50 -5.26
C PHE A 87 7.54 7.13 -5.95
N THR A 88 8.07 7.00 -7.17
CA THR A 88 8.09 5.70 -7.88
C THR A 88 8.79 4.64 -7.03
N GLY A 89 9.97 4.98 -6.49
CA GLY A 89 10.71 4.06 -5.61
C GLY A 89 9.88 3.59 -4.42
N VAL A 90 9.20 4.52 -3.75
CA VAL A 90 8.32 4.19 -2.60
C VAL A 90 7.15 3.32 -3.03
N LYS A 91 6.50 3.65 -4.15
CA LYS A 91 5.34 2.92 -4.68
C LYS A 91 5.68 1.47 -5.04
N VAL A 92 6.90 1.17 -5.49
CA VAL A 92 7.28 -0.18 -5.96
C VAL A 92 7.86 -1.06 -4.86
N MET A 93 8.21 -0.51 -3.70
CA MET A 93 8.82 -1.28 -2.61
C MET A 93 7.87 -2.34 -2.04
N PRO A 94 8.33 -3.58 -1.80
CA PRO A 94 7.51 -4.60 -1.13
C PRO A 94 7.03 -4.17 0.26
N SER A 95 7.82 -3.38 0.98
CA SER A 95 7.48 -2.85 2.30
C SER A 95 6.54 -1.66 2.29
N ALA A 96 6.15 -1.12 1.13
CA ALA A 96 5.32 0.09 1.06
C ALA A 96 3.99 -0.10 1.80
N ALA A 97 3.32 -1.24 1.64
CA ALA A 97 2.06 -1.50 2.30
C ALA A 97 2.16 -1.45 3.84
N SER A 98 3.18 -2.10 4.43
CA SER A 98 3.35 -2.15 5.88
C SER A 98 3.76 -0.80 6.47
N VAL A 99 4.63 -0.04 5.78
CA VAL A 99 4.99 1.32 6.20
C VAL A 99 3.79 2.26 6.13
N HIS A 100 3.02 2.22 5.05
CA HIS A 100 1.84 3.06 4.88
C HIS A 100 0.76 2.74 5.90
N LEU A 101 0.61 1.46 6.26
CA LEU A 101 -0.22 1.02 7.36
C LEU A 101 0.22 1.60 8.69
N SER A 102 1.51 1.47 9.00
CA SER A 102 2.11 2.04 10.21
C SER A 102 1.87 3.55 10.32
N LEU A 103 2.04 4.28 9.21
CA LEU A 103 1.78 5.72 9.15
C LEU A 103 0.28 6.04 9.31
N SER A 104 -0.58 5.30 8.62
CA SER A 104 -2.04 5.53 8.66
C SER A 104 -2.65 5.21 10.02
N LEU A 105 -2.08 4.26 10.74
CA LEU A 105 -2.54 3.77 12.04
C LEU A 105 -1.59 4.18 13.17
N GLY A 106 -0.69 5.14 13.00
CA GLY A 106 0.20 5.62 14.07
C GLY A 106 0.99 4.53 14.83
N LEU A 107 1.26 3.38 14.21
CA LEU A 107 1.93 2.24 14.83
C LEU A 107 3.43 2.54 14.91
N ARG A 108 4.07 2.17 16.02
CA ARG A 108 5.50 2.47 16.27
C ARG A 108 6.32 1.26 16.73
N GLY A 109 5.70 0.09 16.76
CA GLY A 109 6.37 -1.20 16.95
C GLY A 109 7.06 -1.68 15.67
N PRO A 110 7.41 -2.97 15.59
CA PRO A 110 8.11 -3.53 14.43
C PRO A 110 7.27 -3.49 13.16
N VAL A 111 7.86 -3.07 12.03
CA VAL A 111 7.18 -2.95 10.73
C VAL A 111 7.97 -3.66 9.65
N PHE A 112 7.35 -4.65 9.00
CA PHE A 112 8.01 -5.47 7.98
C PHE A 112 7.12 -5.70 6.77
N GLY A 113 7.71 -5.62 5.58
CA GLY A 113 7.12 -6.19 4.36
C GLY A 113 7.71 -7.58 4.13
N VAL A 114 6.86 -8.56 3.85
CA VAL A 114 7.28 -9.95 3.57
C VAL A 114 6.84 -10.31 2.16
N THR A 115 7.68 -11.07 1.45
CA THR A 115 7.43 -11.48 0.06
C THR A 115 7.73 -12.96 -0.09
N SER A 116 6.69 -13.73 -0.41
CA SER A 116 6.72 -15.20 -0.59
C SER A 116 5.86 -15.63 -1.79
N ALA A 117 5.73 -14.75 -2.78
CA ALA A 117 4.81 -14.92 -3.90
C ALA A 117 3.36 -15.16 -3.42
N CYS A 118 2.83 -16.36 -3.64
CA CYS A 118 1.43 -16.69 -3.28
C CYS A 118 1.24 -17.11 -1.82
N ALA A 119 2.30 -17.50 -1.12
CA ALA A 119 2.24 -18.02 0.24
C ALA A 119 2.23 -16.91 1.30
#